data_AF-A0A969VHJ7-F1
#
_entry.id   AF-A0A969VHJ7-F1
#
_cell.length_a   1.000
_cell.length_b   1.000
_cell.length_c   1.000
_cell.angle_alpha   90.00
_cell.angle_beta   90.00
_cell.angle_gamma   90.00
#
_symmetry.space_group_name_H-M   'P 1'
#
loop_
_entity.id
_entity.type
_entity.pdbx_description
1 polymer ?
#
loop_
_entity_poly.entity_id
_entity_poly.type
_entity_poly.pdbx_seq_one_letter_code
_entity_poly.pdbx_strand_id
1 'polypeptide(L)'
;MEPKLEYSIFAGHSQTEADTGRIYLNSEDSLTIPELRYALRNAVSKGLQLAIFNSCDGLGLVGELQDLHIGQIIVMKEPVPDFVAQQFLKYFSHNFF
;
A
#
# COMPACT_ATOMS: atom_id res chain seq x y z
N MET A 1 3.49 -29.57 -4.38
CA MET A 1 4.02 -28.34 -3.77
C MET A 1 3.00 -27.27 -4.10
N GLU A 2 2.15 -26.88 -3.14
CA GLU A 2 1.23 -25.77 -3.37
C GLU A 2 2.03 -24.48 -3.41
N PRO A 3 1.74 -23.54 -4.34
CA PRO A 3 2.42 -22.26 -4.35
C PRO A 3 2.09 -21.54 -3.03
N LYS A 4 3.11 -21.29 -2.21
CA LYS A 4 2.99 -20.33 -1.12
C LYS A 4 2.64 -18.98 -1.74
N LEU A 5 1.41 -18.52 -1.54
CA LEU A 5 1.04 -17.14 -1.83
C LEU A 5 1.87 -16.24 -0.90
N GLU A 6 2.86 -15.54 -1.44
CA GLU A 6 3.53 -14.46 -0.72
C GLU A 6 2.72 -13.18 -0.94
N TYR A 7 2.07 -12.70 0.13
CA TYR A 7 1.38 -11.42 0.16
C TYR A 7 2.11 -10.48 1.12
N SER A 8 2.26 -9.21 0.74
CA SER A 8 2.80 -8.17 1.62
C SER A 8 1.80 -7.05 1.76
N ILE A 9 1.32 -6.84 2.98
CA ILE A 9 0.38 -5.76 3.30
C ILE A 9 1.21 -4.54 3.62
N PHE A 10 0.98 -3.44 2.90
CA PHE A 10 1.62 -2.16 3.15
C PHE A 10 0.56 -1.13 3.51
N ALA A 11 0.49 -0.73 4.78
CA ALA A 11 -0.44 0.29 5.27
C ALA A 11 0.36 1.50 5.81
N GLY A 12 0.11 2.69 5.26
CA GLY A 12 0.77 3.92 5.69
C GLY A 12 -0.04 5.16 5.32
N HIS A 13 0.12 6.24 6.07
CA HIS A 13 -0.50 7.53 5.78
C HIS A 13 0.28 8.22 4.67
N SER A 14 -0.41 8.78 3.67
CA SER A 14 0.24 9.60 2.65
C SER A 14 0.01 11.09 2.91
N GLN A 15 1.01 11.90 2.62
CA GLN A 15 0.91 13.36 2.60
C GLN A 15 1.74 13.90 1.44
N THR A 16 1.28 14.98 0.82
CA THR A 16 2.09 15.74 -0.14
C THR A 16 2.77 16.89 0.61
N GLU A 17 4.11 16.87 0.64
CA GLU A 17 4.93 17.94 1.21
C GLU A 17 5.65 18.66 0.06
N ALA A 18 5.42 19.98 -0.11
CA ALA A 18 6.13 20.81 -1.09
C ALA A 18 6.28 20.14 -2.48
N ASP A 19 5.16 19.63 -3.01
CA ASP A 19 5.03 18.94 -4.31
C ASP A 19 5.59 17.51 -4.40
N THR A 20 6.13 16.96 -3.31
CA THR A 20 6.59 15.57 -3.24
C THR A 20 5.67 14.73 -2.37
N GLY A 21 5.05 13.70 -2.95
CA GLY A 21 4.27 12.71 -2.20
C GLY A 21 5.15 11.86 -1.29
N ARG A 22 4.73 11.67 -0.05
CA ARG A 22 5.39 10.81 0.94
C ARG A 22 4.39 9.84 1.53
N ILE A 23 4.85 8.64 1.86
CA ILE A 23 4.13 7.66 2.67
C ILE A 23 4.88 7.42 3.97
N TYR A 24 4.23 7.67 5.09
CA TYR A 24 4.77 7.43 6.42
C TYR A 24 4.57 5.96 6.80
N LEU A 25 5.67 5.33 7.20
CA LEU A 25 5.69 3.97 7.76
C LEU A 25 5.42 4.02 9.27
N ASN A 26 5.90 5.08 9.92
CA ASN A 26 5.68 5.41 11.32
C ASN A 26 5.93 6.93 11.52
N SER A 27 6.07 7.39 12.77
CA SER A 27 6.29 8.81 13.08
C SER A 27 7.66 9.36 12.65
N GLU A 28 8.63 8.49 12.41
CA GLU A 28 10.03 8.85 12.12
C GLU A 28 10.41 8.48 10.68
N ASP A 29 9.86 7.39 10.16
CA ASP A 29 10.16 6.83 8.85
C ASP A 29 9.09 7.17 7.81
N SER A 30 9.54 7.62 6.64
CA SER A 30 8.70 7.81 5.46
C SER A 30 9.46 7.42 4.19
N LEU A 31 8.70 7.08 3.16
CA LEU A 31 9.18 6.83 1.81
C LEU A 31 8.65 7.92 0.89
N THR A 32 9.49 8.46 0.03
CA THR A 32 9.04 9.22 -1.15
C THR A 32 8.38 8.29 -2.16
N ILE A 33 7.58 8.83 -3.09
CA ILE A 33 6.98 8.01 -4.17
C ILE A 33 8.03 7.21 -4.97
N PRO A 34 9.20 7.76 -5.38
CA PRO A 34 10.23 6.97 -6.06
C PRO A 34 10.77 5.80 -5.23
N GLU A 35 10.99 6.00 -3.92
CA GLU A 35 11.47 4.94 -3.01
C GLU A 35 10.43 3.85 -2.81
N LEU A 36 9.16 4.25 -2.63
CA LEU A 36 8.03 3.32 -2.58
C LEU A 36 7.94 2.49 -3.86
N ARG A 37 8.04 3.14 -5.04
CA ARG A 37 8.01 2.47 -6.33
C ARG A 37 9.14 1.46 -6.48
N TYR A 38 10.35 1.81 -6.03
CA TYR A 38 11.49 0.89 -6.00
C TYR A 38 11.24 -0.31 -5.08
N ALA A 39 10.73 -0.07 -3.86
CA ALA A 39 10.40 -1.13 -2.92
C ALA A 39 9.31 -2.08 -3.45
N LEU A 40 8.24 -1.52 -4.04
CA LEU A 40 7.14 -2.29 -4.61
C LEU A 40 7.58 -3.09 -5.83
N ARG A 41 8.45 -2.55 -6.71
CA ARG A 41 9.05 -3.32 -7.82
C ARG A 41 9.78 -4.57 -7.32
N ASN A 42 10.59 -4.41 -6.26
CA ASN A 42 11.29 -5.52 -5.64
C ASN A 42 10.36 -6.51 -4.93
N ALA A 43 9.24 -6.05 -4.40
CA ALA A 43 8.23 -6.92 -3.82
C ALA A 43 7.45 -7.70 -4.90
N VAL A 44 7.09 -7.05 -6.01
CA VAL A 44 6.45 -7.69 -7.17
C VAL A 44 7.34 -8.77 -7.77
N SER A 45 8.64 -8.52 -7.92
CA SER A 45 9.59 -9.54 -8.42
C SER A 45 9.73 -10.74 -7.47
N LYS A 46 9.33 -10.60 -6.21
CA LYS A 46 9.27 -11.67 -5.20
C LYS A 46 7.88 -12.29 -5.04
N GLY A 47 6.89 -11.84 -5.80
CA GLY A 47 5.56 -12.45 -5.83
C GLY A 47 4.44 -11.65 -5.20
N LEU A 48 4.64 -10.38 -4.83
CA LEU A 48 3.58 -9.51 -4.27
C LEU A 48 2.31 -9.55 -5.13
N GLN A 49 1.22 -10.08 -4.55
CA GLN A 49 -0.08 -10.18 -5.22
C GLN A 49 -1.04 -9.03 -4.86
N LEU A 50 -0.99 -8.50 -3.63
CA LEU A 50 -1.95 -7.50 -3.14
C LEU A 50 -1.22 -6.37 -2.38
N ALA A 51 -1.59 -5.12 -2.67
CA ALA A 51 -1.21 -3.95 -1.87
C ALA A 51 -2.47 -3.20 -1.38
N ILE A 52 -2.46 -2.72 -0.13
CA ILE A 52 -3.63 -2.07 0.51
C ILE A 52 -3.24 -0.71 1.09
N PHE A 53 -3.49 0.38 0.38
CA PHE A 53 -3.11 1.72 0.84
C PHE A 53 -4.26 2.42 1.59
N ASN A 54 -4.06 2.67 2.88
CA ASN A 54 -4.91 3.54 3.68
C ASN A 54 -4.43 5.00 3.59
N SER A 55 -4.49 5.56 2.39
CA SER A 55 -3.92 6.87 2.05
C SER A 55 -5.03 7.88 1.73
N CYS A 56 -4.86 9.13 2.19
CA CYS A 56 -5.82 10.22 1.93
C CYS A 56 -5.79 10.74 0.49
N ASP A 57 -4.75 10.37 -0.29
CA ASP A 57 -4.61 10.66 -1.72
C ASP A 57 -4.41 9.34 -2.51
N GLY A 58 -5.23 8.33 -2.18
CA GLY A 58 -5.09 7.00 -2.74
C GLY A 58 -5.21 6.95 -4.27
N LEU A 59 -5.91 7.91 -4.89
CA LEU A 59 -6.09 7.95 -6.35
C LEU A 59 -4.85 8.43 -7.10
N GLY A 60 -4.16 9.46 -6.59
CA GLY A 60 -2.88 9.89 -7.17
C GLY A 60 -1.83 8.78 -7.10
N LEU A 61 -1.82 8.04 -5.99
CA LEU A 61 -0.93 6.90 -5.79
C LEU A 61 -1.19 5.76 -6.78
N VAL A 62 -2.46 5.45 -7.11
CA VAL A 62 -2.77 4.43 -8.11
C VAL A 62 -2.13 4.76 -9.46
N GLY A 63 -2.18 6.03 -9.90
CA GLY A 63 -1.56 6.46 -11.16
C GLY A 63 -0.06 6.17 -11.21
N GLU A 64 0.65 6.45 -10.11
CA GLU A 64 2.10 6.21 -9.98
C GLU A 64 2.48 4.73 -9.89
N LEU A 65 1.55 3.85 -9.51
CA LEU A 65 1.79 2.43 -9.29
C LEU A 65 1.25 1.53 -10.41
N GLN A 66 0.51 2.08 -11.37
CA GLN A 66 -0.12 1.32 -12.46
C GLN A 66 0.89 0.52 -13.30
N ASP A 67 2.11 1.03 -13.48
CA ASP A 67 3.14 0.38 -14.29
C ASP A 67 3.86 -0.77 -13.56
N LEU A 68 3.58 -0.97 -12.27
CA LEU A 68 4.21 -2.00 -11.46
C LEU A 68 3.56 -3.39 -11.61
N HIS A 69 2.42 -3.48 -12.29
CA HIS A 69 1.72 -4.75 -12.53
C HIS A 69 1.46 -5.56 -11.23
N ILE A 70 1.19 -4.85 -10.13
CA ILE A 70 0.74 -5.48 -8.89
C ILE A 70 -0.61 -6.15 -9.18
N GLY A 71 -0.76 -7.42 -8.80
CA GLY A 71 -1.95 -8.21 -9.14
C GLY A 71 -3.26 -7.53 -8.73
N GLN A 72 -3.30 -7.00 -7.50
CA GLN A 72 -4.43 -6.23 -7.00
C GLN A 72 -3.98 -5.08 -6.10
N ILE A 73 -4.67 -3.95 -6.21
CA ILE A 73 -4.46 -2.78 -5.36
C ILE A 73 -5.81 -2.39 -4.75
N ILE A 74 -5.85 -2.23 -3.43
CA ILE A 74 -6.96 -1.65 -2.69
C ILE A 74 -6.51 -0.30 -2.18
N VAL A 75 -7.27 0.76 -2.48
CA VAL A 75 -7.04 2.10 -1.94
C VAL A 75 -8.30 2.60 -1.25
N MET A 76 -8.12 3.26 -0.11
CA MET A 76 -9.21 3.99 0.51
C MET A 76 -9.43 5.30 -0.24
N LYS A 77 -10.65 5.51 -0.74
CA LYS A 77 -11.00 6.68 -1.56
C LYS A 77 -10.98 7.99 -0.76
N GLU A 78 -11.30 7.90 0.52
CA GLU A 78 -11.41 9.04 1.44
C GLU A 78 -10.63 8.72 2.74
N PRO A 79 -10.26 9.72 3.55
CA PRO A 79 -9.62 9.49 4.83
C PRO A 79 -10.45 8.56 5.72
N VAL A 80 -9.89 7.43 6.10
CA VAL A 80 -10.51 6.46 7.01
C VAL A 80 -9.83 6.56 8.36
N PRO A 81 -10.58 6.70 9.47
CA PRO A 81 -9.98 6.70 10.81
C PRO A 81 -9.16 5.44 11.07
N ASP A 82 -8.02 5.57 11.76
CA ASP A 82 -7.06 4.49 11.97
C ASP A 82 -7.71 3.22 12.53
N PHE A 83 -8.63 3.36 13.50
CA PHE A 83 -9.31 2.22 14.09
C PHE A 83 -10.14 1.45 13.05
N VAL A 84 -10.77 2.14 12.10
CA VAL A 84 -11.54 1.51 11.01
C VAL A 84 -10.60 0.81 10.04
N ALA A 85 -9.48 1.43 9.69
CA ALA A 85 -8.48 0.82 8.82
C ALA A 85 -7.87 -0.46 9.44
N GLN A 86 -7.59 -0.43 10.74
CA GLN A 86 -7.12 -1.60 11.49
C GLN A 86 -8.18 -2.72 11.53
N GLN A 87 -9.45 -2.38 11.77
CA GLN A 87 -10.53 -3.38 11.71
C GLN A 87 -10.68 -3.94 10.31
N PHE A 88 -10.63 -3.10 9.27
CA PHE A 88 -10.67 -3.54 7.88
C PHE A 88 -9.56 -4.55 7.60
N LEU A 89 -8.30 -4.25 7.94
CA LEU A 89 -7.19 -5.17 7.74
C LEU A 89 -7.38 -6.48 8.52
N LYS A 90 -7.89 -6.43 9.75
CA LYS A 90 -8.17 -7.63 10.56
C LYS A 90 -9.24 -8.51 9.91
N TYR A 91 -10.37 -7.92 9.50
CA TYR A 91 -11.46 -8.67 8.86
C TYR A 91 -11.08 -9.16 7.47
N PHE A 92 -10.42 -8.32 6.67
CA PHE A 92 -9.97 -8.68 5.34
C PHE A 92 -9.00 -9.86 5.41
N SER A 93 -8.00 -9.78 6.29
CA SER A 93 -7.05 -10.88 6.45
C SER A 93 -7.67 -12.17 6.98
N HIS A 94 -8.71 -12.10 7.80
CA HIS A 94 -9.38 -13.31 8.31
C HIS A 94 -10.30 -14.00 7.29
N ASN A 95 -10.85 -13.24 6.33
CA ASN A 95 -11.86 -13.76 5.40
C ASN A 95 -11.31 -14.05 4.00
N PHE A 96 -10.17 -13.47 3.62
CA PHE A 96 -9.58 -13.60 2.29
C PHE A 96 -8.20 -14.27 2.26
N PHE A 97 -7.59 -14.51 3.43
CA PHE A 97 -6.34 -15.26 3.60
C PHE A 97 -6.52 -16.36 4.66
#